data_AF-A0A1M4N9G6-F1
#
_entry.id   AF-A0A1M4N9G6-F1
#
_cell.length_a   1.000
_cell.length_b   1.000
_cell.length_c   1.000
_cell.angle_alpha   90.00
_cell.angle_beta   90.00
_cell.angle_gamma   90.00
#
_symmetry.space_group_name_H-M   'P 1'
#
loop_
_entity.id
_entity.type
_entity.pdbx_description
1 polymer ?
#
loop_
_entity_poly.entity_id
_entity_poly.type
_entity_poly.pdbx_seq_one_letter_code
_entity_poly.pdbx_strand_id
1 'polypeptide(L)'
;MEAIKVTDVIEQNLNMEDAIVLRDIIENSIEDKVVLDFSGIMRVPTTFLCCLLTDLINKYGRDYIASHIQVKNLNNISDYNRVLLGTAFLDGTAKNTAFN
;
A
#
# COMPACT_ATOMS: atom_id res chain seq x y z
N MET A 1 1.67 15.28 -5.16
CA MET A 1 0.93 14.19 -4.49
C MET A 1 -0.46 14.13 -5.07
N GLU A 2 -0.61 13.27 -6.07
CA GLU A 2 -1.89 12.98 -6.69
C GLU A 2 -2.61 11.89 -5.88
N ALA A 3 -3.92 12.07 -5.69
CA ALA A 3 -4.74 11.09 -4.97
C ALA A 3 -5.53 10.26 -5.99
N ILE A 4 -5.13 9.01 -6.15
CA ILE A 4 -5.80 8.04 -6.99
C ILE A 4 -6.94 7.45 -6.18
N LYS A 5 -8.17 7.72 -6.60
CA LYS A 5 -9.35 7.06 -6.04
C LYS A 5 -9.45 5.66 -6.60
N VAL A 6 -9.25 4.66 -5.75
CA VAL A 6 -9.20 3.25 -6.15
C VAL A 6 -10.51 2.83 -6.82
N THR A 7 -11.63 3.38 -6.36
CA THR A 7 -12.96 3.11 -6.95
C THR A 7 -13.20 3.73 -8.32
N ASP A 8 -12.32 4.64 -8.79
CA ASP A 8 -12.38 5.18 -10.16
C ASP A 8 -11.61 4.27 -11.14
N VAL A 9 -10.79 3.36 -10.62
CA VAL A 9 -9.98 2.40 -11.37
C VAL A 9 -10.55 0.98 -11.27
N ILE A 10 -11.12 0.63 -10.12
CA ILE A 10 -11.54 -0.72 -9.75
C ILE A 10 -12.96 -0.68 -9.19
N GLU A 11 -13.80 -1.65 -9.53
CA GLU A 11 -15.12 -1.79 -8.90
C GLU A 11 -15.02 -2.12 -7.40
N GLN A 12 -16.12 -1.99 -6.64
CA GLN A 12 -16.10 -2.17 -5.18
C GLN A 12 -15.68 -3.59 -4.73
N ASN A 13 -15.75 -4.58 -5.62
CA ASN A 13 -15.34 -5.96 -5.38
C ASN A 13 -13.94 -6.22 -5.93
N LEU A 14 -12.92 -5.93 -5.12
CA LEU A 14 -11.52 -6.12 -5.47
C LEU A 14 -11.18 -7.59 -5.76
N ASN A 15 -10.66 -7.86 -6.96
CA ASN A 15 -10.07 -9.15 -7.33
C ASN A 15 -8.54 -9.02 -7.53
N MET A 16 -7.86 -10.14 -7.80
CA MET A 16 -6.39 -10.14 -7.94
C MET A 16 -5.89 -9.46 -9.23
N GLU A 17 -6.66 -9.48 -10.31
CA GLU A 17 -6.30 -8.82 -11.58
C GLU A 17 -6.36 -7.29 -11.43
N ASP A 18 -7.28 -6.79 -10.62
CA ASP A 18 -7.37 -5.36 -10.32
C ASP A 18 -6.11 -4.83 -9.62
N ALA A 19 -5.40 -5.68 -8.85
CA ALA A 19 -4.12 -5.31 -8.24
C ALA A 19 -3.03 -5.08 -9.28
N ILE A 20 -3.10 -5.78 -10.44
CA ILE A 20 -2.18 -5.60 -11.56
C ILE A 20 -2.40 -4.23 -12.19
N VAL A 21 -3.66 -3.88 -12.47
CA VAL A 21 -4.02 -2.58 -13.06
C VAL A 21 -3.60 -1.43 -12.13
N LEU A 22 -3.91 -1.54 -10.84
CA LEU A 22 -3.56 -0.51 -9.87
C LEU A 22 -2.05 -0.34 -9.75
N ARG A 23 -1.29 -1.43 -9.83
CA ARG A 23 0.17 -1.40 -9.82
C ARG A 23 0.72 -0.62 -11.01
N ASP A 24 0.24 -0.88 -12.23
CA ASP A 24 0.72 -0.17 -13.43
C ASP A 24 0.50 1.34 -13.30
N ILE A 25 -0.63 1.78 -12.74
CA ILE A 25 -0.91 3.20 -12.50
C ILE A 25 0.05 3.78 -11.44
N ILE A 26 0.27 3.04 -10.36
CA ILE A 26 1.23 3.44 -9.32
C ILE A 26 2.62 3.58 -9.93
N GLU A 27 3.09 2.61 -10.71
CA GLU A 27 4.42 2.63 -11.33
C GLU A 27 4.62 3.83 -12.26
N ASN A 28 3.58 4.21 -13.00
CA ASN A 28 3.60 5.40 -13.85
C ASN A 28 3.64 6.73 -13.07
N SER A 29 3.34 6.71 -11.77
CA SER A 29 3.20 7.91 -10.92
C SER A 29 4.11 7.90 -9.68
N ILE A 30 4.93 6.86 -9.51
CA ILE A 30 5.63 6.57 -8.25
C ILE A 30 6.69 7.63 -7.92
N GLU A 31 7.28 8.27 -8.92
CA GLU A 31 8.30 9.32 -8.75
C GLU A 31 7.76 10.54 -7.99
N ASP A 32 6.47 10.85 -8.12
CA ASP A 32 5.82 12.04 -7.54
C ASP A 32 5.08 11.79 -6.21
N LYS A 33 5.23 10.57 -5.66
CA LYS A 33 4.49 10.03 -4.52
C LYS A 33 2.97 9.95 -4.76
N VAL A 34 2.41 8.79 -4.47
CA VAL A 34 1.02 8.43 -4.76
C VAL A 34 0.22 8.30 -3.47
N VAL A 35 -1.00 8.82 -3.46
CA VAL A 35 -1.99 8.52 -2.42
C VAL A 35 -3.08 7.63 -3.00
N LEU A 36 -3.29 6.45 -2.43
CA LEU A 36 -4.41 5.58 -2.76
C LEU A 36 -5.60 5.88 -1.83
N ASP A 37 -6.72 6.30 -2.41
CA ASP A 37 -7.96 6.55 -1.69
C ASP A 37 -8.91 5.35 -1.81
N PHE A 38 -9.12 4.63 -0.70
CA PHE A 38 -10.01 3.46 -0.63
C PHE A 38 -11.45 3.82 -0.26
N SER A 39 -11.85 5.09 -0.39
CA SER A 39 -13.23 5.53 -0.17
C SER A 39 -14.24 4.69 -0.96
N GLY A 40 -15.24 4.15 -0.26
CA GLY A 40 -16.28 3.30 -0.83
C GLY A 40 -15.95 1.80 -0.83
N ILE A 41 -14.75 1.41 -0.38
CA ILE A 41 -14.37 0.00 -0.21
C ILE A 41 -14.49 -0.37 1.26
N MET A 42 -15.37 -1.32 1.57
CA MET A 42 -15.63 -1.72 2.96
C MET A 42 -14.41 -2.38 3.62
N ARG A 43 -13.71 -3.26 2.90
CA ARG A 43 -12.49 -3.92 3.39
C ARG A 43 -11.66 -4.38 2.21
N VAL A 44 -10.36 -4.13 2.25
CA VAL A 44 -9.43 -4.61 1.24
C VAL A 44 -8.89 -5.98 1.67
N PRO A 45 -9.04 -7.05 0.87
CA PRO A 45 -8.45 -8.34 1.22
C PRO A 45 -6.93 -8.23 1.43
N THR A 46 -6.40 -8.86 2.48
CA THR A 46 -4.94 -8.87 2.71
C THR A 46 -4.19 -9.50 1.54
N THR A 47 -4.80 -10.48 0.86
CA THR A 47 -4.25 -11.07 -0.38
C THR A 47 -4.09 -10.04 -1.49
N PHE A 48 -5.06 -9.13 -1.67
CA PHE A 48 -4.95 -8.02 -2.62
C PHE A 48 -3.78 -7.12 -2.27
N LEU A 49 -3.65 -6.74 -0.99
CA LEU A 49 -2.53 -5.92 -0.51
C LEU A 49 -1.19 -6.61 -0.72
N CYS A 50 -1.11 -7.93 -0.48
CA CYS A 50 0.08 -8.72 -0.76
C CYS A 50 0.42 -8.70 -2.25
N CYS A 51 -0.54 -8.96 -3.14
CA CYS A 51 -0.32 -8.95 -4.59
C CYS A 51 0.16 -7.57 -5.09
N LEU A 52 -0.47 -6.50 -4.60
CA LEU A 52 -0.10 -5.14 -4.97
C LEU A 52 1.30 -4.76 -4.49
N LEU A 53 1.57 -4.94 -3.19
CA LEU A 53 2.77 -4.40 -2.55
C LEU A 53 3.99 -5.30 -2.70
N THR A 54 3.85 -6.63 -2.77
CA THR A 54 5.01 -7.54 -2.83
C THR A 54 5.86 -7.27 -4.06
N ASP A 55 5.23 -7.12 -5.23
CA ASP A 55 5.96 -6.86 -6.48
C ASP A 55 6.64 -5.48 -6.46
N LEU A 56 5.93 -4.46 -5.97
CA LEU A 56 6.46 -3.11 -5.82
C LEU A 56 7.65 -3.08 -4.85
N ILE A 57 7.54 -3.75 -3.70
CA ILE A 57 8.60 -3.85 -2.70
C ILE A 57 9.80 -4.59 -3.26
N ASN A 58 9.58 -5.68 -4.00
CA ASN A 58 10.66 -6.45 -4.62
C ASN A 58 11.40 -5.65 -5.70
N LYS A 59 10.69 -4.78 -6.43
CA LYS A 59 11.26 -3.98 -7.52
C LYS A 59 12.00 -2.73 -7.04
N TYR A 60 11.42 -1.99 -6.09
CA TYR A 60 11.92 -0.67 -5.68
C TYR A 60 12.53 -0.63 -4.28
N GLY A 61 12.31 -1.68 -3.48
CA GLY A 61 12.69 -1.72 -2.08
C GLY A 61 11.60 -1.19 -1.14
N ARG A 62 11.55 -1.78 0.05
CA ARG A 62 10.50 -1.52 1.05
C ARG A 62 10.46 -0.07 1.49
N ASP A 63 11.60 0.51 1.82
CA ASP A 63 11.69 1.90 2.33
C ASP A 63 11.27 2.93 1.29
N TYR A 64 11.57 2.66 0.01
CA TYR A 64 11.14 3.49 -1.10
C TYR A 64 9.61 3.45 -1.22
N ILE A 65 9.03 2.25 -1.27
CA ILE A 65 7.56 2.09 -1.34
C ILE A 65 6.86 2.72 -0.15
N ALA A 66 7.37 2.53 1.07
CA ALA A 66 6.79 3.10 2.29
C ALA A 66 6.84 4.64 2.32
N SER A 67 7.81 5.25 1.65
CA SER A 67 7.95 6.71 1.57
C SER A 67 7.22 7.35 0.38
N HIS A 68 6.88 6.56 -0.65
CA HIS A 68 6.26 7.03 -1.89
C HIS A 68 4.80 6.62 -2.07
N ILE A 69 4.31 5.61 -1.35
CA ILE A 69 2.91 5.20 -1.37
C ILE A 69 2.27 5.50 -0.02
N GLN A 70 1.24 6.33 -0.04
CA GLN A 70 0.38 6.59 1.10
C GLN A 70 -1.02 6.07 0.81
N VAL A 71 -1.77 5.78 1.87
CA VAL A 71 -3.17 5.34 1.77
C VAL A 71 -4.06 6.21 2.64
N LYS A 72 -5.30 6.44 2.20
CA LYS A 72 -6.34 7.07 3.00
C LYS A 72 -7.67 6.34 2.84
N ASN A 73 -8.55 6.47 3.84
CA ASN A 73 -9.84 5.80 3.90
C ASN A 73 -9.76 4.26 3.79
N LEU A 74 -8.63 3.68 4.19
CA LEU A 74 -8.43 2.24 4.23
C LEU A 74 -8.86 1.69 5.59
N ASN A 75 -9.97 0.95 5.61
CA ASN A 75 -10.55 0.44 6.87
C ASN A 75 -9.65 -0.54 7.63
N ASN A 76 -8.85 -1.35 6.92
CA ASN A 76 -7.95 -2.33 7.52
C ASN A 76 -6.47 -1.93 7.37
N ILE A 77 -6.14 -0.72 7.81
CA ILE A 77 -4.77 -0.18 7.78
C ILE A 77 -3.73 -1.05 8.48
N SER A 78 -4.13 -1.81 9.52
CA SER A 78 -3.25 -2.76 10.20
C SER A 78 -2.74 -3.85 9.26
N ASP A 79 -3.61 -4.37 8.37
CA ASP A 79 -3.23 -5.42 7.41
C ASP A 79 -2.26 -4.85 6.37
N TYR A 80 -2.52 -3.63 5.91
CA TYR A 80 -1.61 -2.90 5.02
C TYR A 80 -0.23 -2.71 5.64
N ASN A 81 -0.17 -2.20 6.87
CA ASN A 81 1.10 -2.00 7.57
C ASN A 81 1.85 -3.32 7.79
N ARG A 82 1.14 -4.42 8.07
CA ARG A 82 1.76 -5.75 8.20
C ARG A 82 2.41 -6.23 6.91
N VAL A 83 1.79 -5.94 5.76
CA VAL A 83 2.36 -6.28 4.45
C VAL A 83 3.53 -5.35 4.10
N LEU A 84 3.33 -4.04 4.27
CA LEU A 84 4.30 -3.00 3.93
C LEU A 84 5.53 -2.98 4.84
N LEU A 85 5.39 -3.26 6.12
CA LEU A 85 6.51 -3.29 7.08
C LEU A 85 7.06 -4.70 7.27
N GLY A 86 6.22 -5.72 7.05
CA GLY A 86 6.53 -7.10 7.34
C GLY A 86 5.97 -7.54 8.69
N THR A 87 5.68 -8.83 8.81
CA THR A 87 5.01 -9.43 9.98
C THR A 87 5.90 -9.50 11.23
N ALA A 88 7.21 -9.27 11.09
CA ALA A 88 8.15 -9.19 12.21
C ALA A 88 8.03 -7.87 12.99
N PHE A 89 7.37 -6.84 12.43
CA PHE A 89 7.13 -5.55 13.06
C PHE A 89 5.76 -5.49 13.76
N LEU A 90 5.37 -6.56 14.46
CA LEU A 90 4.17 -6.54 15.29
C LEU A 90 4.50 -6.06 16.70
N ASP A 91 4.30 -4.76 16.88
CA ASP A 91 4.01 -3.99 18.08
C ASP A 91 4.73 -4.32 19.41
N GLY A 92 5.53 -3.34 19.83
CA GLY A 92 5.95 -3.17 21.22
C GLY A 92 7.19 -2.29 21.27
N THR A 93 7.05 -0.99 21.54
CA THR A 93 8.15 -0.14 22.01
C THR A 93 9.46 -0.20 21.21
N ALA A 94 9.55 0.53 20.11
CA ALA A 94 10.86 0.98 19.61
C ALA A 94 10.97 2.51 19.72
N LYS A 95 10.74 3.02 20.92
CA LYS A 95 11.53 4.16 21.40
C LYS A 95 12.91 3.59 21.75
N ASN A 96 13.91 3.73 20.89
CA ASN A 96 15.19 4.23 21.34
C ASN A 96 16.08 4.68 20.18
N THR A 97 16.53 5.91 20.31
CA THR A 97 17.70 6.52 19.69
C THR A 97 18.95 5.64 19.78
N ALA A 98 19.68 5.56 18.67
CA ALA A 98 21.15 5.54 18.58
C ALA A 98 21.47 5.51 17.07
N PHE A 99 21.88 6.58 16.40
CA PHE A 99 23.24 7.16 16.49
C PHE A 99 24.19 6.37 17.41
N ASN A 100 24.92 5.44 16.78
CA ASN A 100 26.37 5.35 16.85
C ASN A 100 26.88 4.63 15.60
#